data_AF-A0AAV1C133-F1
#
_entry.id   AF-A0AAV1C133-F1
#
_cell.length_a   1.000
_cell.length_b   1.000
_cell.length_c   1.000
_cell.angle_alpha   90.00
_cell.angle_beta   90.00
_cell.angle_gamma   90.00
#
_symmetry.space_group_name_H-M   'P 1'
#
loop_
_entity.id
_entity.type
_entity.pdbx_description
1 polymer ?
#
loop_
_entity_poly.entity_id
_entity_poly.type
_entity_poly.pdbx_seq_one_letter_code
_entity_poly.pdbx_strand_id
1 'polypeptide(L)'
;MEVVGGRLFLLGVFLVLYVYGVHGNSGVHVKSFRTHKIDRNTQRLSPTFGINILNRTSFPEGFVFGTATSSYQVEGGWNSDGKGLSNWDYFSHKYPDKLENNSNGDVAADSYHKYKEDVKLLKEMNTDSYRFSISWSRLIPTGKINKGINERGIQYYNNLIDELVANGLTAAVTLFHWELPQALENEYGGFLSPKIIKDYLDFVNLCFERFGDRVKLWITFNEPYSYSNFGYDNGLSVPGRCSSWLNGNCSAGDSGTEPYTVSHHQLLAHAYAVQLYRTKYQAQQKGIIGMTNVCNWMVPMTNSSLDMRAAKRSLDFMYGWFMNPLVYGDYPKTMKAVVGNRLPKFTHEESKLLKGSYDFHGVNYYTAMYASHSSNPPNKTHARYITDYLADLIATRQGVLIGEEAGSNWLHSYPKGLWHLLLYVQRKYNNPVIYITENGVDEINDASLPLEQALQDDFRIRYYYRHLQFLRKAIKNGVRVRGFYGWSLIDNFEWLNGYSVRFGFNFVDYNTLKRHRKLSSYCFSTCIFQLRLNIEGGWNADGKGLVEMSAEQRSLLSMEICSLFFRTLGVVMCSTMTNSFFQYLAKPKRTDHGKECFWNLQ
;
A
#
# COMPACT_ATOMS: atom_id res chain seq x y z
N MET A 1 -55.38 45.85 -8.94
CA MET A 1 -56.16 46.33 -7.78
C MET A 1 -56.03 45.24 -6.74
N GLU A 2 -55.49 45.40 -5.54
CA GLU A 2 -54.99 46.53 -4.78
C GLU A 2 -53.94 46.00 -3.79
N VAL A 3 -53.12 46.92 -3.30
CA VAL A 3 -51.94 46.72 -2.45
C VAL A 3 -52.33 46.81 -0.96
N VAL A 4 -51.36 46.47 -0.10
CA VAL A 4 -51.20 46.81 1.34
C VAL A 4 -51.63 45.65 2.26
N GLY A 5 -50.84 45.13 3.19
CA GLY A 5 -49.53 45.50 3.75
C GLY A 5 -49.45 44.94 5.19
N GLY A 6 -48.24 44.72 5.73
CA GLY A 6 -48.07 44.55 7.19
C GLY A 6 -47.17 43.39 7.64
N ARG A 7 -46.02 43.75 8.21
CA ARG A 7 -45.05 42.90 8.92
C ARG A 7 -45.62 42.44 10.29
N LEU A 8 -45.27 41.24 10.77
CA LEU A 8 -44.42 40.99 11.96
C LEU A 8 -44.49 39.51 12.44
N PHE A 9 -43.30 38.92 12.57
CA PHE A 9 -42.78 38.10 13.69
C PHE A 9 -43.46 36.81 14.21
N LEU A 10 -42.56 35.84 14.47
CA LEU A 10 -42.57 34.74 15.46
C LEU A 10 -42.89 33.30 15.00
N LEU A 11 -41.80 32.51 14.93
CA LEU A 11 -41.54 31.31 15.73
C LEU A 11 -42.58 30.17 15.70
N GLY A 12 -42.14 28.97 15.29
CA GLY A 12 -42.76 27.73 15.76
C GLY A 12 -42.71 26.57 14.77
N VAL A 13 -41.58 25.87 14.71
CA VAL A 13 -41.49 24.53 14.13
C VAL A 13 -42.07 23.53 15.13
N PHE A 14 -43.14 22.82 14.78
CA PHE A 14 -43.53 21.55 15.39
C PHE A 14 -44.17 20.61 14.36
N LEU A 15 -43.37 19.59 13.99
CA LEU A 15 -43.65 18.15 13.99
C LEU A 15 -45.09 17.62 13.74
N VAL A 16 -45.16 16.59 12.86
CA VAL A 16 -45.78 15.24 13.07
C VAL A 16 -46.79 14.72 12.03
N LEU A 17 -46.30 13.73 11.27
CA LEU A 17 -46.84 12.41 10.93
C LEU A 17 -48.10 12.22 10.03
N TYR A 18 -47.88 11.37 9.01
CA TYR A 18 -48.49 10.04 8.80
C TYR A 18 -49.44 9.78 7.59
N VAL A 19 -49.05 8.72 6.85
CA VAL A 19 -49.77 7.60 6.19
C VAL A 19 -50.15 7.58 4.69
N TYR A 20 -49.87 6.38 4.16
CA TYR A 20 -50.34 5.63 2.98
C TYR A 20 -49.72 6.04 1.63
N GLY A 21 -49.22 5.16 0.78
CA GLY A 21 -49.26 3.70 0.70
C GLY A 21 -49.37 3.28 -0.78
N VAL A 22 -48.67 2.19 -1.16
CA VAL A 22 -48.96 1.30 -2.31
C VAL A 22 -48.33 1.63 -3.70
N HIS A 23 -47.36 0.75 -4.03
CA HIS A 23 -47.00 0.12 -5.32
C HIS A 23 -46.37 0.91 -6.48
N GLY A 24 -45.23 0.39 -6.98
CA GLY A 24 -44.94 0.35 -8.41
C GLY A 24 -43.53 0.73 -8.84
N ASN A 25 -42.69 -0.28 -9.09
CA ASN A 25 -41.59 -0.35 -10.07
C ASN A 25 -40.33 0.54 -9.99
N SER A 26 -39.21 -0.15 -10.27
CA SER A 26 -37.95 0.32 -10.86
C SER A 26 -37.28 1.55 -10.23
N GLY A 27 -36.24 1.32 -9.43
CA GLY A 27 -35.38 2.38 -8.91
C GLY A 27 -33.96 1.89 -8.69
N VAL A 28 -33.06 2.34 -9.55
CA VAL A 28 -31.61 2.34 -9.36
C VAL A 28 -31.28 2.84 -7.96
N HIS A 29 -30.68 2.00 -7.12
CA HIS A 29 -30.18 2.43 -5.82
C HIS A 29 -28.88 3.22 -6.00
N VAL A 30 -29.02 4.54 -6.17
CA VAL A 30 -27.96 5.47 -5.83
C VAL A 30 -27.75 5.37 -4.31
N LYS A 31 -26.66 4.72 -3.90
CA LYS A 31 -26.23 4.71 -2.49
C LYS A 31 -25.97 6.15 -2.07
N SER A 32 -26.84 6.71 -1.23
CA SER A 32 -26.55 7.98 -0.56
C SER A 32 -25.29 7.82 0.29
N PHE A 33 -24.32 8.71 0.13
CA PHE A 33 -23.14 8.81 0.98
C PHE A 33 -23.54 8.80 2.46
N ARG A 34 -23.27 7.68 3.16
CA ARG A 34 -23.32 7.66 4.62
C ARG A 34 -22.10 8.42 5.11
N THR A 35 -22.31 9.62 5.65
CA THR A 35 -21.30 10.32 6.43
C THR A 35 -21.07 9.53 7.72
N HIS A 36 -20.09 8.64 7.73
CA HIS A 36 -19.71 7.91 8.93
C HIS A 36 -19.09 8.88 9.95
N LYS A 37 -19.47 8.75 11.23
CA LYS A 37 -18.81 9.48 12.31
C LYS A 37 -17.38 8.94 12.43
N ILE A 38 -16.39 9.82 12.36
CA ILE A 38 -14.96 9.51 12.54
C ILE A 38 -14.54 9.86 13.98
N ASP A 39 -13.67 9.07 14.60
CA ASP A 39 -13.21 9.29 15.98
C ASP A 39 -12.30 10.53 16.03
N ARG A 40 -12.91 11.70 16.30
CA ARG A 40 -12.21 12.97 16.45
C ARG A 40 -11.44 13.09 17.78
N ASN A 41 -11.52 12.10 18.68
CA ASN A 41 -10.72 12.06 19.92
C ASN A 41 -9.29 11.53 19.69
N THR A 42 -8.93 11.26 18.43
CA THR A 42 -7.54 11.08 18.00
C THR A 42 -6.82 12.43 17.93
N GLN A 43 -6.58 13.08 19.09
CA GLN A 43 -5.89 14.38 19.23
C GLN A 43 -6.21 15.42 18.15
N ARG A 44 -7.03 16.42 18.47
CA ARG A 44 -7.04 17.69 17.71
C ARG A 44 -5.62 18.26 17.67
N LEU A 45 -4.89 17.98 16.59
CA LEU A 45 -3.76 18.79 16.18
C LEU A 45 -4.36 19.98 15.41
N SER A 46 -3.92 21.17 15.79
CA SER A 46 -4.40 22.48 15.33
C SER A 46 -4.63 22.55 13.80
N PRO A 47 -5.68 23.26 13.33
CA PRO A 47 -5.92 23.50 11.89
C PRO A 47 -4.86 24.42 11.24
N THR A 48 -3.93 24.95 12.03
CA THR A 48 -2.70 25.51 11.47
C THR A 48 -1.87 24.34 10.94
N PHE A 49 -1.80 24.19 9.62
CA PHE A 49 -0.68 23.54 8.96
C PHE A 49 0.60 24.21 9.47
N GLY A 50 1.14 23.70 10.57
CA GLY A 50 2.48 24.03 11.01
C GLY A 50 3.39 23.45 9.96
N ILE A 51 3.83 24.29 9.03
CA ILE A 51 4.82 24.04 7.99
C ILE A 51 6.19 23.81 8.68
N ASN A 52 6.27 22.81 9.55
CA ASN A 52 7.48 22.04 9.74
C ASN A 52 7.48 21.04 8.59
N ILE A 53 7.90 21.50 7.41
CA ILE A 53 7.91 20.71 6.15
C ILE A 53 8.69 19.45 6.42
N LEU A 54 8.00 18.30 6.45
CA LEU A 54 8.66 17.02 6.47
C LEU A 54 9.32 16.85 5.11
N ASN A 55 10.65 16.83 5.10
CA ASN A 55 11.45 16.67 3.90
C ASN A 55 12.47 15.53 4.04
N ARG A 56 13.24 15.19 3.00
CA ARG A 56 14.34 14.20 3.11
C ARG A 56 15.27 14.45 4.30
N THR A 57 15.64 15.70 4.57
CA THR A 57 16.54 16.06 5.68
C THR A 57 15.93 15.85 7.07
N SER A 58 14.62 15.56 7.13
CA SER A 58 13.95 15.15 8.36
C SER A 58 14.22 13.70 8.76
N PHE A 59 14.89 12.92 7.90
CA PHE A 59 15.27 11.54 8.11
C PHE A 59 16.79 11.40 8.18
N PRO A 60 17.31 10.31 8.78
CA PRO A 60 18.75 10.08 8.87
C PRO A 60 19.42 10.08 7.49
N GLU A 61 20.68 10.46 7.46
CA GLU A 61 21.50 10.32 6.25
C GLU A 61 21.51 8.86 5.77
N GLY A 62 21.43 8.67 4.45
CA GLY A 62 21.33 7.35 3.83
C GLY A 62 19.96 6.67 3.99
N PHE A 63 18.92 7.37 4.47
CA PHE A 63 17.57 6.83 4.49
C PHE A 63 17.01 6.69 3.08
N VAL A 64 16.56 5.48 2.73
CA VAL A 64 16.08 5.13 1.39
C VAL A 64 14.61 5.51 1.24
N PHE A 65 14.27 6.27 0.20
CA PHE A 65 12.90 6.48 -0.26
C PHE A 65 12.71 5.78 -1.60
N GLY A 66 11.72 4.88 -1.65
CA GLY A 66 11.37 4.15 -2.86
C GLY A 66 9.87 4.00 -3.03
N THR A 67 9.51 3.26 -4.07
CA THR A 67 8.14 2.76 -4.29
C THR A 67 8.18 1.26 -4.55
N ALA A 68 7.04 0.60 -4.41
CA ALA A 68 6.92 -0.84 -4.57
C ALA A 68 5.87 -1.25 -5.61
N THR A 69 6.09 -2.43 -6.21
CA THR A 69 5.16 -3.19 -7.06
C THR A 69 5.39 -4.70 -6.89
N SER A 70 4.56 -5.53 -7.52
CA SER A 70 4.77 -6.97 -7.64
C SER A 70 4.51 -7.46 -9.07
N SER A 71 5.13 -8.58 -9.45
CA SER A 71 5.19 -9.11 -10.82
C SER A 71 3.79 -9.30 -11.41
N TYR A 72 2.95 -10.12 -10.78
CA TYR A 72 1.60 -10.40 -11.28
C TYR A 72 0.73 -9.14 -11.38
N GLN A 73 0.95 -8.17 -10.49
CA GLN A 73 0.11 -6.97 -10.43
C GLN A 73 0.43 -5.94 -11.52
N VAL A 74 1.67 -5.91 -12.06
CA VAL A 74 2.09 -4.89 -13.04
C VAL A 74 2.64 -5.42 -14.35
N GLU A 75 3.25 -6.61 -14.39
CA GLU A 75 4.01 -7.05 -15.55
C GLU A 75 3.16 -7.31 -16.78
N GLY A 76 2.09 -8.09 -16.65
CA GLY A 76 1.42 -8.68 -17.81
C GLY A 76 2.33 -9.66 -18.56
N GLY A 77 2.14 -9.79 -19.87
CA GLY A 77 2.91 -10.73 -20.70
C GLY A 77 2.86 -12.15 -20.12
N TRP A 78 1.68 -12.56 -19.66
CA TRP A 78 1.50 -13.71 -18.76
C TRP A 78 1.89 -15.05 -19.39
N ASN A 79 1.79 -15.15 -20.72
CA ASN A 79 2.16 -16.29 -21.55
C ASN A 79 3.24 -15.94 -22.59
N SER A 80 3.89 -14.79 -22.46
CA SER A 80 4.90 -14.31 -23.40
C SER A 80 6.27 -14.90 -23.11
N ASP A 81 7.08 -15.05 -24.17
CA ASP A 81 8.49 -15.44 -24.11
C ASP A 81 8.78 -16.65 -23.21
N GLY A 82 7.91 -17.67 -23.25
CA GLY A 82 8.10 -18.92 -22.54
C GLY A 82 7.80 -18.89 -21.04
N LYS A 83 7.18 -17.82 -20.51
CA LYS A 83 6.66 -17.81 -19.13
C LYS A 83 5.64 -18.94 -18.93
N GLY A 84 5.75 -19.65 -17.80
CA GLY A 84 4.79 -20.65 -17.37
C GLY A 84 3.56 -20.08 -16.68
N LEU A 85 2.53 -20.89 -16.55
CA LEU A 85 1.31 -20.56 -15.82
C LEU A 85 1.61 -20.44 -14.32
N SER A 86 1.24 -19.33 -13.69
CA SER A 86 1.23 -19.18 -12.23
C SER A 86 -0.12 -19.59 -11.63
N ASN A 87 -0.16 -19.73 -10.31
CA ASN A 87 -1.39 -19.95 -9.54
C ASN A 87 -2.42 -18.83 -9.71
N TRP A 88 -1.97 -17.59 -9.85
CA TRP A 88 -2.82 -16.43 -10.10
C TRP A 88 -3.36 -16.38 -11.54
N ASP A 89 -2.54 -16.73 -12.53
CA ASP A 89 -3.02 -16.94 -13.91
C ASP A 89 -4.14 -17.99 -13.91
N TYR A 90 -3.87 -19.17 -13.34
CA TYR A 90 -4.85 -20.25 -13.28
C TYR A 90 -6.13 -19.86 -12.52
N PHE A 91 -6.00 -19.20 -11.37
CA PHE A 91 -7.15 -18.84 -10.54
C PHE A 91 -8.05 -17.81 -11.20
N SER A 92 -7.48 -16.76 -11.79
CA SER A 92 -8.24 -15.71 -12.46
C SER A 92 -8.92 -16.21 -13.74
N HIS A 93 -8.26 -17.11 -14.50
CA HIS A 93 -8.86 -17.71 -15.69
C HIS A 93 -9.95 -18.74 -15.36
N LYS A 94 -9.74 -19.54 -14.31
CA LYS A 94 -10.67 -20.62 -13.95
C LYS A 94 -11.86 -20.14 -13.13
N TYR A 95 -11.67 -19.14 -12.27
CA TYR A 95 -12.70 -18.63 -11.37
C TYR A 95 -12.90 -17.11 -11.54
N PRO A 96 -13.17 -16.61 -12.76
CA PRO A 96 -13.27 -15.17 -13.02
C PRO A 96 -14.31 -14.48 -12.13
N ASP A 97 -15.42 -15.16 -11.83
CA ASP A 97 -16.50 -14.63 -10.97
C ASP A 97 -16.08 -14.41 -9.50
N LYS A 98 -14.90 -14.87 -9.09
CA LYS A 98 -14.32 -14.55 -7.77
C LYS A 98 -13.57 -13.21 -7.75
N LEU A 99 -13.39 -12.58 -8.90
CA LEU A 99 -12.65 -11.34 -9.05
C LEU A 99 -13.59 -10.24 -9.51
N GLU A 100 -13.41 -9.04 -8.96
CA GLU A 100 -14.23 -7.89 -9.32
C GLU A 100 -14.12 -7.63 -10.84
N ASN A 101 -15.29 -7.48 -11.47
CA ASN A 101 -15.43 -7.31 -12.93
C ASN A 101 -14.79 -8.42 -13.78
N ASN A 102 -14.65 -9.64 -13.25
CA ASN A 102 -14.06 -10.79 -13.95
C ASN A 102 -12.66 -10.49 -14.52
N SER A 103 -11.92 -9.63 -13.82
CA SER A 103 -10.61 -9.13 -14.25
C SER A 103 -9.48 -10.13 -13.99
N ASN A 104 -8.34 -9.92 -14.65
CA ASN A 104 -7.13 -10.74 -14.50
C ASN A 104 -5.86 -9.89 -14.70
N GLY A 105 -4.70 -10.50 -14.42
CA GLY A 105 -3.37 -9.91 -14.59
C GLY A 105 -2.72 -10.14 -15.96
N ASP A 106 -3.47 -10.54 -16.99
CA ASP A 106 -2.89 -10.95 -18.29
C ASP A 106 -2.05 -9.86 -18.94
N VAL A 107 -2.58 -8.63 -18.89
CA VAL A 107 -1.94 -7.41 -19.37
C VAL A 107 -1.45 -6.54 -18.20
N ALA A 108 -2.22 -6.46 -17.11
CA ALA A 108 -1.88 -5.63 -15.95
C ALA A 108 -1.58 -4.17 -16.35
N ALA A 109 -0.47 -3.61 -15.88
CA ALA A 109 0.03 -2.32 -16.36
C ALA A 109 1.00 -2.47 -17.55
N ASP A 110 1.22 -3.69 -18.05
CA ASP A 110 2.13 -4.02 -19.15
C ASP A 110 3.59 -3.59 -18.88
N SER A 111 4.01 -3.62 -17.62
CA SER A 111 5.39 -3.31 -17.23
C SER A 111 6.41 -4.26 -17.86
N TYR A 112 6.01 -5.46 -18.32
CA TYR A 112 6.89 -6.35 -19.07
C TYR A 112 7.48 -5.66 -20.31
N HIS A 113 6.66 -4.90 -21.04
CA HIS A 113 7.11 -4.14 -22.21
C HIS A 113 7.44 -2.67 -21.87
N LYS A 114 6.87 -2.11 -20.80
CA LYS A 114 6.94 -0.68 -20.46
C LYS A 114 7.81 -0.36 -19.24
N TYR A 115 8.64 -1.29 -18.78
CA TYR A 115 9.50 -1.09 -17.60
C TYR A 115 10.37 0.18 -17.68
N LYS A 116 10.79 0.62 -18.88
CA LYS A 116 11.53 1.88 -19.05
C LYS A 116 10.70 3.12 -18.70
N GLU A 117 9.40 3.12 -19.00
CA GLU A 117 8.48 4.18 -18.57
C GLU A 117 8.36 4.19 -17.05
N ASP A 118 8.30 3.02 -16.43
CA ASP A 118 8.22 2.89 -14.98
C ASP A 118 9.50 3.38 -14.28
N VAL A 119 10.69 3.06 -14.83
CA VAL A 119 11.99 3.59 -14.36
C VAL A 119 12.08 5.10 -14.54
N LYS A 120 11.54 5.65 -15.64
CA LYS A 120 11.46 7.10 -15.83
C LYS A 120 10.63 7.76 -14.72
N LEU A 121 9.49 7.19 -14.34
CA LEU A 121 8.67 7.72 -13.24
C LEU A 121 9.40 7.70 -11.89
N LEU A 122 10.13 6.62 -11.58
CA LEU A 122 10.95 6.51 -10.38
C LEU A 122 11.98 7.66 -10.28
N LYS A 123 12.60 8.00 -11.41
CA LYS A 123 13.56 9.11 -11.51
C LYS A 123 12.86 10.47 -11.34
N GLU A 124 11.74 10.69 -12.00
CA GLU A 124 10.94 11.92 -11.87
C GLU A 124 10.37 12.14 -10.45
N MET A 125 10.17 11.04 -9.72
CA MET A 125 9.79 11.03 -8.31
C MET A 125 10.98 11.20 -7.35
N ASN A 126 12.22 11.29 -7.85
CA ASN A 126 13.44 11.40 -7.04
C ASN A 126 13.58 10.28 -5.99
N THR A 127 13.21 9.05 -6.37
CA THR A 127 13.41 7.86 -5.54
C THR A 127 14.87 7.42 -5.54
N ASP A 128 15.29 6.67 -4.53
CA ASP A 128 16.62 6.05 -4.43
C ASP A 128 16.60 4.56 -4.81
N SER A 129 15.43 3.94 -4.68
CA SER A 129 15.27 2.50 -4.83
C SER A 129 13.90 2.13 -5.37
N TYR A 130 13.87 1.04 -6.14
CA TYR A 130 12.65 0.40 -6.58
C TYR A 130 12.55 -1.00 -5.97
N ARG A 131 11.46 -1.24 -5.24
CA ARG A 131 11.09 -2.59 -4.79
C ARG A 131 10.16 -3.25 -5.81
N PHE A 132 10.58 -4.36 -6.39
CA PHE A 132 9.75 -5.17 -7.30
C PHE A 132 9.91 -6.66 -6.96
N SER A 133 9.07 -7.53 -7.54
CA SER A 133 9.23 -8.99 -7.40
C SER A 133 9.63 -9.66 -8.71
N ILE A 134 10.30 -10.80 -8.58
CA ILE A 134 10.59 -11.69 -9.70
C ILE A 134 9.50 -12.76 -9.77
N SER A 135 8.91 -12.94 -10.95
CA SER A 135 7.99 -14.02 -11.26
C SER A 135 8.75 -15.35 -11.35
N TRP A 136 8.50 -16.26 -10.41
CA TRP A 136 9.07 -17.61 -10.44
C TRP A 136 8.65 -18.34 -11.72
N SER A 137 7.37 -18.25 -12.09
CA SER A 137 6.84 -18.88 -13.31
C SER A 137 7.45 -18.32 -14.60
N ARG A 138 7.95 -17.08 -14.59
CA ARG A 138 8.68 -16.49 -15.73
C ARG A 138 10.10 -17.02 -15.87
N LEU A 139 10.82 -17.26 -14.77
CA LEU A 139 12.19 -17.79 -14.80
C LEU A 139 12.25 -19.31 -14.97
N ILE A 140 11.36 -20.03 -14.28
CA ILE A 140 11.31 -21.48 -14.28
C ILE A 140 9.85 -21.88 -14.54
N PRO A 141 9.45 -22.08 -15.81
CA PRO A 141 8.04 -22.26 -16.20
C PRO A 141 7.32 -23.42 -15.50
N THR A 142 8.05 -24.48 -15.19
CA THR A 142 7.52 -25.65 -14.46
C THR A 142 7.75 -25.57 -12.95
N GLY A 143 8.44 -24.52 -12.48
CA GLY A 143 8.93 -24.37 -11.12
C GLY A 143 10.17 -25.21 -10.77
N LYS A 144 10.50 -26.25 -11.54
CA LYS A 144 11.65 -27.12 -11.31
C LYS A 144 12.82 -26.78 -12.22
N ILE A 145 13.96 -26.41 -11.63
CA ILE A 145 15.14 -25.97 -12.39
C ILE A 145 15.66 -27.02 -13.38
N ASN A 146 15.53 -28.31 -13.03
CA ASN A 146 15.97 -29.43 -13.88
C ASN A 146 15.08 -29.67 -15.12
N LYS A 147 13.95 -28.97 -15.23
CA LYS A 147 13.06 -28.99 -16.39
C LYS A 147 13.26 -27.82 -17.34
N GLY A 148 14.23 -26.95 -17.06
CA GLY A 148 14.63 -25.85 -17.92
C GLY A 148 14.43 -24.49 -17.27
N ILE A 149 15.34 -23.59 -17.65
CA ILE A 149 15.34 -22.18 -17.27
C ILE A 149 14.90 -21.38 -18.50
N ASN A 150 14.07 -20.38 -18.29
CA ASN A 150 13.69 -19.44 -19.34
C ASN A 150 14.65 -18.24 -19.37
N GLU A 151 15.62 -18.28 -20.28
CA GLU A 151 16.61 -17.20 -20.43
C GLU A 151 15.97 -15.87 -20.87
N ARG A 152 14.81 -15.88 -21.55
CA ARG A 152 14.08 -14.64 -21.89
C ARG A 152 13.51 -13.97 -20.64
N GLY A 153 12.99 -14.75 -19.70
CA GLY A 153 12.59 -14.26 -18.39
C GLY A 153 13.75 -13.63 -17.61
N ILE A 154 14.92 -14.28 -17.63
CA ILE A 154 16.16 -13.73 -17.04
C ILE A 154 16.57 -12.42 -17.73
N GLN A 155 16.48 -12.37 -19.06
CA GLN A 155 16.80 -11.18 -19.84
C GLN A 155 15.92 -9.99 -19.45
N TYR A 156 14.61 -10.19 -19.24
CA TYR A 156 13.71 -9.14 -18.79
C TYR A 156 14.16 -8.51 -17.45
N TYR A 157 14.43 -9.33 -16.42
CA TYR A 157 14.85 -8.79 -15.13
C TYR A 157 16.26 -8.18 -15.16
N ASN A 158 17.18 -8.73 -15.96
CA ASN A 158 18.47 -8.07 -16.21
C ASN A 158 18.26 -6.68 -16.81
N ASN A 159 17.43 -6.57 -17.85
CA ASN A 159 17.14 -5.29 -18.50
C ASN A 159 16.51 -4.27 -17.54
N LEU A 160 15.57 -4.70 -16.69
CA LEU A 160 14.97 -3.83 -15.66
C LEU A 160 16.03 -3.38 -14.64
N ILE A 161 16.84 -4.31 -14.12
CA ILE A 161 17.87 -3.99 -13.12
C ILE A 161 18.94 -3.07 -13.72
N ASP A 162 19.36 -3.31 -14.95
CA ASP A 162 20.34 -2.48 -15.66
C ASP A 162 19.79 -1.08 -15.91
N GLU A 163 18.51 -0.96 -16.28
CA GLU A 163 17.85 0.34 -16.46
C GLU A 163 17.75 1.11 -15.13
N LEU A 164 17.49 0.44 -14.00
CA LEU A 164 17.54 1.05 -12.67
C LEU A 164 18.94 1.57 -12.35
N VAL A 165 19.97 0.73 -12.52
CA VAL A 165 21.37 1.10 -12.24
C VAL A 165 21.82 2.24 -13.14
N ALA A 166 21.49 2.21 -14.43
CA ALA A 166 21.79 3.28 -15.38
C ALA A 166 21.15 4.62 -15.01
N ASN A 167 20.06 4.61 -14.24
CA ASN A 167 19.39 5.80 -13.73
C ASN A 167 19.76 6.14 -12.27
N GLY A 168 20.79 5.48 -11.71
CA GLY A 168 21.27 5.75 -10.34
C GLY A 168 20.36 5.21 -9.24
N LEU A 169 19.45 4.29 -9.56
CA LEU A 169 18.52 3.67 -8.64
C LEU A 169 19.04 2.31 -8.16
N THR A 170 18.68 1.92 -6.95
CA THR A 170 19.03 0.60 -6.38
C THR A 170 17.85 -0.37 -6.44
N ALA A 171 18.12 -1.63 -6.76
CA ALA A 171 17.10 -2.68 -6.80
C ALA A 171 16.90 -3.34 -5.42
N ALA A 172 15.64 -3.37 -4.98
CA ALA A 172 15.16 -4.18 -3.86
C ALA A 172 14.24 -5.29 -4.41
N VAL A 173 14.62 -6.55 -4.29
CA VAL A 173 13.94 -7.65 -5.00
C VAL A 173 13.23 -8.58 -4.04
N THR A 174 11.93 -8.77 -4.28
CA THR A 174 11.11 -9.79 -3.62
C THR A 174 11.10 -11.08 -4.45
N LEU A 175 11.48 -12.20 -3.83
CA LEU A 175 11.63 -13.50 -4.48
C LEU A 175 10.29 -14.24 -4.59
N PHE A 176 9.44 -14.13 -3.59
CA PHE A 176 8.08 -14.67 -3.63
C PHE A 176 7.05 -13.63 -3.22
N HIS A 177 6.20 -13.24 -4.17
CA HIS A 177 5.06 -12.35 -3.97
C HIS A 177 3.77 -13.03 -4.43
N TRP A 178 3.43 -14.13 -3.75
CA TRP A 178 2.19 -14.94 -3.92
C TRP A 178 2.03 -15.66 -5.27
N GLU A 179 2.92 -15.41 -6.22
CA GLU A 179 2.94 -16.02 -7.53
C GLU A 179 3.76 -17.32 -7.52
N LEU A 180 3.08 -18.47 -7.44
CA LEU A 180 3.70 -19.79 -7.49
C LEU A 180 3.48 -20.41 -8.88
N PRO A 181 4.47 -21.12 -9.49
CA PRO A 181 4.22 -21.87 -10.72
C PRO A 181 3.11 -22.91 -10.52
N GLN A 182 2.06 -22.86 -11.34
CA GLN A 182 0.89 -23.75 -11.23
C GLN A 182 1.29 -25.23 -11.39
N ALA A 183 2.39 -25.52 -12.08
CA ALA A 183 2.96 -26.86 -12.16
C ALA A 183 3.29 -27.46 -10.77
N LEU A 184 3.79 -26.65 -9.83
CA LEU A 184 4.11 -27.10 -8.47
C LEU A 184 2.84 -27.26 -7.60
N GLU A 185 1.84 -26.39 -7.81
CA GLU A 185 0.51 -26.58 -7.23
C GLU A 185 -0.11 -27.90 -7.69
N ASN A 186 -0.05 -28.19 -8.99
CA ASN A 186 -0.60 -29.42 -9.56
C ASN A 186 0.15 -30.68 -9.11
N GLU A 187 1.48 -30.63 -9.00
CA GLU A 187 2.28 -31.81 -8.69
C GLU A 187 2.16 -32.23 -7.22
N TYR A 188 2.15 -31.27 -6.30
CA TYR A 188 2.18 -31.58 -4.87
C TYR A 188 1.48 -30.55 -3.95
N GLY A 189 0.68 -29.63 -4.50
CA GLY A 189 -0.05 -28.64 -3.72
C GLY A 189 0.80 -27.48 -3.21
N GLY A 190 1.91 -27.17 -3.91
CA GLY A 190 2.75 -26.03 -3.59
C GLY A 190 3.25 -26.05 -2.15
N PHE A 191 2.98 -24.97 -1.40
CA PHE A 191 3.42 -24.83 -0.02
C PHE A 191 2.74 -25.78 0.99
N LEU A 192 1.78 -26.61 0.58
CA LEU A 192 1.29 -27.69 1.44
C LEU A 192 2.30 -28.84 1.57
N SER A 193 3.25 -28.97 0.65
CA SER A 193 4.25 -30.03 0.65
C SER A 193 5.63 -29.50 1.04
N PRO A 194 6.42 -30.23 1.85
CA PRO A 194 7.81 -29.86 2.14
C PRO A 194 8.71 -29.89 0.90
N LYS A 195 8.30 -30.55 -0.19
CA LYS A 195 9.02 -30.56 -1.48
C LYS A 195 9.25 -29.14 -2.02
N ILE A 196 8.36 -28.20 -1.71
CA ILE A 196 8.46 -26.81 -2.14
C ILE A 196 9.76 -26.14 -1.69
N ILE A 197 10.31 -26.55 -0.54
CA ILE A 197 11.49 -25.93 0.07
C ILE A 197 12.66 -26.08 -0.89
N LYS A 198 12.85 -27.26 -1.46
CA LYS A 198 13.94 -27.50 -2.42
C LYS A 198 13.72 -26.73 -3.73
N ASP A 199 12.52 -26.79 -4.30
CA ASP A 199 12.23 -26.12 -5.57
C ASP A 199 12.37 -24.58 -5.43
N TYR A 200 11.94 -24.03 -4.29
CA TYR A 200 12.15 -22.62 -3.96
C TYR A 200 13.64 -22.29 -3.80
N LEU A 201 14.42 -23.16 -3.14
CA LEU A 201 15.87 -22.97 -3.00
C LEU A 201 16.60 -22.96 -4.34
N ASP A 202 16.22 -23.85 -5.26
CA ASP A 202 16.78 -23.87 -6.61
C ASP A 202 16.46 -22.55 -7.35
N PHE A 203 15.23 -22.05 -7.23
CA PHE A 203 14.80 -20.77 -7.81
C PHE A 203 15.55 -19.56 -7.23
N VAL A 204 15.65 -19.44 -5.91
CA VAL A 204 16.36 -18.30 -5.30
C VAL A 204 17.85 -18.39 -5.52
N ASN A 205 18.43 -19.59 -5.59
CA ASN A 205 19.82 -19.78 -5.97
C ASN A 205 20.08 -19.20 -7.37
N LEU A 206 19.21 -19.51 -8.34
CA LEU A 206 19.28 -18.94 -9.68
C LEU A 206 19.18 -17.41 -9.66
N CYS A 207 18.29 -16.84 -8.85
CA CYS A 207 18.16 -15.39 -8.72
C CYS A 207 19.44 -14.74 -8.15
N PHE A 208 20.04 -15.33 -7.12
CA PHE A 208 21.29 -14.83 -6.55
C PHE A 208 22.45 -14.92 -7.55
N GLU A 209 22.53 -16.01 -8.33
CA GLU A 209 23.56 -16.19 -9.36
C GLU A 209 23.43 -15.18 -10.50
N ARG A 210 22.20 -14.90 -10.94
CA ARG A 210 21.96 -14.10 -12.15
C ARG A 210 21.87 -12.59 -11.89
N PHE A 211 21.46 -12.17 -10.70
CA PHE A 211 21.16 -10.75 -10.44
C PHE A 211 21.88 -10.18 -9.21
N GLY A 212 22.49 -11.04 -8.37
CA GLY A 212 23.04 -10.62 -7.09
C GLY A 212 24.29 -9.75 -7.17
N ASP A 213 24.93 -9.65 -8.34
CA ASP A 213 25.98 -8.67 -8.61
C ASP A 213 25.47 -7.22 -8.48
N ARG A 214 24.22 -6.97 -8.89
CA ARG A 214 23.57 -5.64 -8.89
C ARG A 214 22.52 -5.45 -7.79
N VAL A 215 21.79 -6.49 -7.40
CA VAL A 215 20.74 -6.40 -6.36
C VAL A 215 21.37 -6.29 -4.97
N LYS A 216 20.92 -5.31 -4.16
CA LYS A 216 21.49 -5.03 -2.83
C LYS A 216 20.57 -5.36 -1.66
N LEU A 217 19.27 -5.53 -1.91
CA LEU A 217 18.30 -5.87 -0.88
C LEU A 217 17.41 -7.00 -1.39
N TRP A 218 17.52 -8.17 -0.75
CA TRP A 218 16.73 -9.36 -1.06
C TRP A 218 15.62 -9.57 -0.02
N ILE A 219 14.41 -9.76 -0.49
CA ILE A 219 13.22 -10.09 0.31
C ILE A 219 12.79 -11.48 -0.13
N THR A 220 12.86 -12.44 0.78
CA THR A 220 12.46 -13.84 0.49
C THR A 220 10.95 -13.94 0.22
N PHE A 221 10.13 -13.58 1.20
CA PHE A 221 8.68 -13.64 1.13
C PHE A 221 8.05 -12.27 1.38
N ASN A 222 7.00 -11.97 0.61
CA ASN A 222 6.05 -10.91 0.91
C ASN A 222 4.81 -11.47 1.61
N GLU A 223 4.48 -10.92 2.77
CA GLU A 223 3.23 -11.15 3.47
C GLU A 223 2.80 -12.62 3.56
N PRO A 224 3.63 -13.49 4.14
CA PRO A 224 3.29 -14.91 4.23
C PRO A 224 2.02 -15.15 5.08
N TYR A 225 1.67 -14.24 5.99
CA TYR A 225 0.38 -14.21 6.69
C TYR A 225 -0.80 -14.12 5.72
N SER A 226 -0.80 -13.12 4.84
CA SER A 226 -1.89 -12.87 3.89
C SER A 226 -2.05 -14.05 2.93
N TYR A 227 -0.93 -14.57 2.40
CA TYR A 227 -0.92 -15.75 1.53
C TYR A 227 -1.56 -16.96 2.21
N SER A 228 -1.10 -17.32 3.42
CA SER A 228 -1.60 -18.48 4.15
C SER A 228 -3.08 -18.32 4.55
N ASN A 229 -3.47 -17.14 5.05
CA ASN A 229 -4.83 -16.90 5.53
C ASN A 229 -5.84 -16.85 4.38
N PHE A 230 -5.56 -16.04 3.35
CA PHE A 230 -6.51 -15.85 2.25
C PHE A 230 -6.57 -17.07 1.30
N GLY A 231 -5.46 -17.78 1.14
CA GLY A 231 -5.39 -18.95 0.26
C GLY A 231 -5.93 -20.24 0.87
N TYR A 232 -5.80 -20.41 2.20
CA TYR A 232 -5.99 -21.71 2.87
C TYR A 232 -6.90 -21.69 4.10
N ASP A 233 -7.38 -20.53 4.59
CA ASP A 233 -8.42 -20.46 5.63
C ASP A 233 -9.78 -20.07 5.07
N ASN A 234 -9.88 -18.93 4.38
CA ASN A 234 -11.16 -18.44 3.86
C ASN A 234 -11.39 -18.78 2.37
N GLY A 235 -10.37 -19.28 1.66
CA GLY A 235 -10.45 -19.69 0.26
C GLY A 235 -10.77 -18.56 -0.72
N LEU A 236 -10.52 -17.31 -0.31
CA LEU A 236 -10.78 -16.12 -1.12
C LEU A 236 -9.70 -15.90 -2.18
N SER A 237 -8.43 -16.19 -1.86
CA SER A 237 -7.27 -15.99 -2.74
C SER A 237 -6.69 -17.32 -3.20
N VAL A 238 -5.66 -17.30 -4.04
CA VAL A 238 -4.96 -18.49 -4.55
C VAL A 238 -4.43 -19.38 -3.40
N PRO A 239 -4.55 -20.73 -3.49
CA PRO A 239 -5.22 -21.51 -4.54
C PRO A 239 -6.74 -21.70 -4.32
N GLY A 240 -7.35 -21.02 -3.35
CA GLY A 240 -8.80 -21.02 -3.12
C GLY A 240 -9.30 -22.18 -2.26
N ARG A 241 -8.49 -22.60 -1.28
CA ARG A 241 -8.78 -23.75 -0.41
C ARG A 241 -9.38 -23.31 0.92
N CYS A 242 -10.41 -24.02 1.35
CA CYS A 242 -10.98 -23.85 2.69
C CYS A 242 -11.75 -25.11 3.11
N SER A 243 -12.06 -25.23 4.40
CA SER A 243 -12.90 -26.34 4.88
C SER A 243 -14.29 -26.31 4.22
N SER A 244 -14.80 -27.49 3.85
CA SER A 244 -16.06 -27.65 3.11
C SER A 244 -17.30 -27.06 3.81
N TRP A 245 -17.28 -26.96 5.15
CA TRP A 245 -18.37 -26.41 5.96
C TRP A 245 -18.43 -24.86 5.96
N LEU A 246 -17.43 -24.17 5.41
CA LEU A 246 -17.39 -22.71 5.38
C LEU A 246 -18.18 -22.10 4.23
N ASN A 247 -18.05 -22.69 3.04
CA ASN A 247 -18.66 -22.21 1.83
C ASN A 247 -18.87 -23.40 0.89
N GLY A 248 -20.05 -23.49 0.25
CA GLY A 248 -20.34 -24.51 -0.75
C GLY A 248 -19.37 -24.50 -1.95
N ASN A 249 -18.62 -23.41 -2.14
CA ASN A 249 -17.64 -23.24 -3.21
C ASN A 249 -16.21 -23.70 -2.87
N CYS A 250 -15.93 -24.16 -1.64
CA CYS A 250 -14.63 -24.74 -1.32
C CYS A 250 -14.64 -26.24 -1.61
N SER A 251 -14.02 -26.63 -2.73
CA SER A 251 -13.97 -28.02 -3.18
C SER A 251 -12.94 -28.88 -2.43
N ALA A 252 -12.01 -28.25 -1.70
CA ALA A 252 -10.97 -28.92 -0.91
C ALA A 252 -10.37 -27.94 0.11
N GLY A 253 -9.79 -28.48 1.18
CA GLY A 253 -9.02 -27.70 2.16
C GLY A 253 -9.31 -28.12 3.61
N ASP A 254 -8.45 -27.66 4.50
CA ASP A 254 -8.66 -27.69 5.95
C ASP A 254 -8.17 -26.37 6.57
N SER A 255 -9.10 -25.46 6.80
CA SER A 255 -8.86 -24.13 7.38
C SER A 255 -8.27 -24.18 8.78
N GLY A 256 -8.37 -25.32 9.48
CA GLY A 256 -7.77 -25.54 10.79
C GLY A 256 -6.29 -25.93 10.74
N THR A 257 -5.79 -26.43 9.61
CA THR A 257 -4.45 -27.04 9.52
C THR A 257 -3.61 -26.46 8.40
N GLU A 258 -4.18 -26.28 7.20
CA GLU A 258 -3.45 -25.86 6.00
C GLU A 258 -2.74 -24.51 6.14
N PRO A 259 -3.34 -23.45 6.73
CA PRO A 259 -2.64 -22.19 6.97
C PRO A 259 -1.35 -22.37 7.79
N TYR A 260 -1.34 -23.30 8.75
CA TYR A 260 -0.17 -23.59 9.59
C TYR A 260 0.89 -24.40 8.86
N THR A 261 0.49 -25.38 8.05
CA THR A 261 1.41 -26.15 7.20
C THR A 261 2.11 -25.24 6.18
N VAL A 262 1.35 -24.39 5.48
CA VAL A 262 1.86 -23.45 4.48
C VAL A 262 2.83 -22.46 5.09
N SER A 263 2.46 -21.83 6.21
CA SER A 263 3.34 -20.90 6.94
C SER A 263 4.61 -21.58 7.44
N HIS A 264 4.53 -22.84 7.87
CA HIS A 264 5.70 -23.60 8.33
C HIS A 264 6.70 -23.83 7.19
N HIS A 265 6.23 -24.26 6.01
CA HIS A 265 7.12 -24.43 4.85
C HIS A 265 7.66 -23.11 4.30
N GLN A 266 6.90 -22.02 4.34
CA GLN A 266 7.41 -20.67 4.01
C GLN A 266 8.55 -20.24 4.94
N LEU A 267 8.42 -20.48 6.25
CA LEU A 267 9.46 -20.18 7.25
C LEU A 267 10.73 -21.00 7.02
N LEU A 268 10.61 -22.31 6.76
CA LEU A 268 11.77 -23.15 6.46
C LEU A 268 12.45 -22.74 5.15
N ALA A 269 11.68 -22.54 4.08
CA ALA A 269 12.17 -22.08 2.78
C ALA A 269 12.92 -20.73 2.90
N HIS A 270 12.39 -19.80 3.70
CA HIS A 270 13.08 -18.56 4.04
C HIS A 270 14.43 -18.80 4.72
N ALA A 271 14.45 -19.61 5.78
CA ALA A 271 15.65 -19.80 6.59
C ALA A 271 16.78 -20.46 5.80
N TYR A 272 16.45 -21.44 4.95
CA TYR A 272 17.42 -22.04 4.03
C TYR A 272 17.90 -21.06 2.95
N ALA A 273 17.02 -20.21 2.42
CA ALA A 273 17.42 -19.21 1.41
C ALA A 273 18.40 -18.18 2.00
N VAL A 274 18.19 -17.78 3.25
CA VAL A 274 19.09 -16.88 3.98
C VAL A 274 20.43 -17.56 4.26
N GLN A 275 20.42 -18.82 4.70
CA GLN A 275 21.64 -19.59 4.90
C GLN A 275 22.44 -19.71 3.59
N LEU A 276 21.78 -20.05 2.49
CA LEU A 276 22.39 -20.09 1.15
C LEU A 276 23.01 -18.75 0.77
N TYR A 277 22.27 -17.64 0.92
CA TYR A 277 22.77 -16.31 0.60
C TYR A 277 24.03 -15.95 1.41
N ARG A 278 23.96 -16.11 2.73
CA ARG A 278 25.06 -15.80 3.65
C ARG A 278 26.32 -16.61 3.37
N THR A 279 26.15 -17.90 3.09
CA THR A 279 27.29 -18.83 2.91
C THR A 279 27.93 -18.74 1.53
N LYS A 280 27.15 -18.53 0.47
CA LYS A 280 27.64 -18.59 -0.91
C LYS A 280 27.85 -17.23 -1.56
N TYR A 281 27.05 -16.21 -1.21
CA TYR A 281 26.95 -14.98 -2.02
C TYR A 281 27.27 -13.68 -1.27
N GLN A 282 26.87 -13.57 0.00
CA GLN A 282 26.84 -12.29 0.70
C GLN A 282 28.22 -11.61 0.79
N ALA A 283 29.28 -12.38 1.03
CA ALA A 283 30.64 -11.85 1.13
C ALA A 283 31.10 -11.13 -0.16
N GLN A 284 30.69 -11.64 -1.33
CA GLN A 284 31.07 -11.10 -2.63
C GLN A 284 30.10 -10.00 -3.09
N GLN A 285 28.79 -10.28 -2.97
CA GLN A 285 27.73 -9.43 -3.50
C GLN A 285 27.41 -8.21 -2.62
N LYS A 286 27.74 -8.30 -1.33
CA LYS A 286 27.56 -7.26 -0.30
C LYS A 286 26.11 -6.77 -0.18
N GLY A 287 25.14 -7.62 -0.52
CA GLY A 287 23.72 -7.35 -0.28
C GLY A 287 23.27 -7.81 1.10
N ILE A 288 22.04 -7.45 1.45
CA ILE A 288 21.36 -7.87 2.68
C ILE A 288 20.08 -8.64 2.35
N ILE A 289 19.70 -9.59 3.20
CA ILE A 289 18.53 -10.43 2.99
C ILE A 289 17.57 -10.43 4.18
N GLY A 290 16.26 -10.48 3.91
CA GLY A 290 15.22 -10.47 4.92
C GLY A 290 13.88 -11.04 4.46
N MET A 291 12.85 -10.81 5.28
CA MET A 291 11.45 -11.17 5.03
C MET A 291 10.57 -9.95 5.30
N THR A 292 9.50 -9.81 4.53
CA THR A 292 8.50 -8.75 4.68
C THR A 292 7.22 -9.30 5.29
N ASN A 293 6.82 -8.76 6.45
CA ASN A 293 5.58 -9.14 7.13
C ASN A 293 4.61 -7.96 7.19
N VAL A 294 3.34 -8.22 6.91
CA VAL A 294 2.26 -7.26 7.13
C VAL A 294 1.76 -7.31 8.57
N CYS A 295 1.37 -6.15 9.10
CA CYS A 295 0.70 -6.08 10.38
C CYS A 295 -0.23 -4.89 10.49
N ASN A 296 -1.48 -5.16 10.86
CA ASN A 296 -2.38 -4.14 11.38
C ASN A 296 -2.01 -3.83 12.82
N TRP A 297 -2.06 -2.55 13.20
CA TRP A 297 -1.98 -2.23 14.63
C TRP A 297 -3.28 -2.63 15.33
N MET A 298 -3.16 -3.37 16.44
CA MET A 298 -4.31 -3.87 17.20
C MET A 298 -4.58 -2.96 18.40
N VAL A 299 -5.67 -2.19 18.35
CA VAL A 299 -6.13 -1.33 19.43
C VAL A 299 -7.11 -2.12 20.31
N PRO A 300 -6.93 -2.23 21.63
CA PRO A 300 -7.94 -2.83 22.49
C PRO A 300 -9.30 -2.11 22.35
N MET A 301 -10.40 -2.87 22.23
CA MET A 301 -11.75 -2.30 22.12
C MET A 301 -12.09 -1.43 23.34
N THR A 302 -11.80 -1.94 24.53
CA THR A 302 -11.91 -1.23 25.81
C THR A 302 -10.60 -1.34 26.60
N ASN A 303 -10.53 -0.64 27.74
CA ASN A 303 -9.42 -0.78 28.69
C ASN A 303 -9.52 -2.04 29.56
N SER A 304 -10.43 -2.97 29.25
CA SER A 304 -10.56 -4.22 29.99
C SER A 304 -9.32 -5.10 29.78
N SER A 305 -8.96 -5.88 30.81
CA SER A 305 -7.84 -6.81 30.70
C SER A 305 -8.05 -7.88 29.62
N LEU A 306 -9.30 -8.20 29.28
CA LEU A 306 -9.66 -9.16 28.24
C LEU A 306 -9.35 -8.62 26.84
N ASP A 307 -9.76 -7.39 26.54
CA ASP A 307 -9.50 -6.76 25.23
C ASP A 307 -8.03 -6.43 25.02
N MET A 308 -7.33 -6.01 26.09
CA MET A 308 -5.87 -5.86 26.04
C MET A 308 -5.16 -7.18 25.70
N ARG A 309 -5.61 -8.31 26.28
CA ARG A 309 -5.10 -9.64 25.93
C ARG A 309 -5.49 -10.05 24.52
N ALA A 310 -6.69 -9.69 24.06
CA ALA A 310 -7.17 -9.96 22.71
C ALA A 310 -6.33 -9.24 21.66
N ALA A 311 -6.01 -7.96 21.85
CA ALA A 311 -5.10 -7.20 21.00
C ALA A 311 -3.71 -7.86 20.93
N LYS A 312 -3.17 -8.30 22.07
CA LYS A 312 -1.88 -9.01 22.12
C LYS A 312 -1.90 -10.36 21.37
N ARG A 313 -2.96 -11.16 21.54
CA ARG A 313 -3.11 -12.43 20.80
C ARG A 313 -3.23 -12.18 19.30
N SER A 314 -3.97 -11.15 18.90
CA SER A 314 -4.12 -10.77 17.49
C SER A 314 -2.77 -10.37 16.86
N LEU A 315 -1.93 -9.62 17.58
CA LEU A 315 -0.56 -9.33 17.16
C LEU A 315 0.32 -10.59 17.10
N ASP A 316 0.19 -11.51 18.06
CA ASP A 316 0.93 -12.77 18.04
C ASP A 316 0.55 -13.63 16.83
N PHE A 317 -0.74 -13.70 16.46
CA PHE A 317 -1.21 -14.54 15.35
C PHE A 317 -0.98 -13.93 13.96
N MET A 318 -0.92 -12.60 13.83
CA MET A 318 -0.64 -11.94 12.55
C MET A 318 0.87 -11.75 12.35
N TYR A 319 1.53 -11.06 13.28
CA TYR A 319 2.92 -10.64 13.13
C TYR A 319 3.90 -11.55 13.86
N GLY A 320 3.55 -11.96 15.09
CA GLY A 320 4.35 -12.89 15.88
C GLY A 320 4.48 -14.27 15.24
N TRP A 321 3.51 -14.69 14.43
CA TRP A 321 3.51 -15.99 13.75
C TRP A 321 4.77 -16.20 12.91
N PHE A 322 5.28 -15.13 12.30
CA PHE A 322 6.53 -15.15 11.54
C PHE A 322 7.70 -14.56 12.33
N MET A 323 7.50 -13.44 13.04
CA MET A 323 8.61 -12.77 13.75
C MET A 323 9.13 -13.55 14.95
N ASN A 324 8.31 -14.31 15.67
CA ASN A 324 8.81 -15.12 16.79
C ASN A 324 9.76 -16.23 16.30
N PRO A 325 9.42 -17.03 15.26
CA PRO A 325 10.37 -17.97 14.67
C PRO A 325 11.70 -17.31 14.25
N LEU A 326 11.65 -16.16 13.59
CA LEU A 326 12.87 -15.47 13.14
C LEU A 326 13.75 -14.95 14.29
N VAL A 327 13.18 -14.56 15.43
CA VAL A 327 13.93 -13.97 16.55
C VAL A 327 14.32 -15.00 17.59
N TYR A 328 13.44 -15.98 17.84
CA TYR A 328 13.54 -16.91 18.95
C TYR A 328 13.63 -18.39 18.53
N GLY A 329 13.45 -18.70 17.25
CA GLY A 329 13.50 -20.07 16.71
C GLY A 329 12.23 -20.90 16.97
N ASP A 330 11.13 -20.30 17.43
CA ASP A 330 9.89 -21.02 17.74
C ASP A 330 8.67 -20.09 17.66
N TYR A 331 7.49 -20.66 17.51
CA TYR A 331 6.22 -19.94 17.44
C TYR A 331 5.87 -19.24 18.76
N PRO A 332 5.00 -18.21 18.76
CA PRO A 332 4.51 -17.59 19.98
C PRO A 332 3.87 -18.61 20.93
N LYS A 333 4.14 -18.49 22.25
CA LYS A 333 3.55 -19.36 23.28
C LYS A 333 2.01 -19.36 23.25
N THR A 334 1.42 -18.21 22.93
CA THR A 334 -0.03 -18.04 22.76
C THR A 334 -0.59 -18.90 21.63
N MET A 335 0.07 -18.91 20.47
CA MET A 335 -0.30 -19.78 19.35
C MET A 335 -0.16 -21.25 19.70
N LYS A 336 0.97 -21.65 20.30
CA LYS A 336 1.20 -23.05 20.70
C LYS A 336 0.14 -23.56 21.68
N ALA A 337 -0.28 -22.71 22.62
CA ALA A 337 -1.30 -23.05 23.61
C ALA A 337 -2.70 -23.23 23.01
N VAL A 338 -3.08 -22.42 22.02
CA VAL A 338 -4.42 -22.49 21.43
C VAL A 338 -4.51 -23.49 20.28
N VAL A 339 -3.51 -23.49 19.39
CA VAL A 339 -3.53 -24.30 18.15
C VAL A 339 -3.13 -25.75 18.43
N GLY A 340 -2.24 -25.98 19.38
CA GLY A 340 -1.81 -27.32 19.80
C GLY A 340 -1.16 -28.11 18.65
N ASN A 341 -1.63 -29.34 18.43
CA ASN A 341 -1.04 -30.26 17.46
C ASN A 341 -1.22 -29.87 15.98
N ARG A 342 -2.15 -28.93 15.68
CA ARG A 342 -2.32 -28.39 14.32
C ARG A 342 -1.17 -27.46 13.91
N LEU A 343 -0.44 -26.91 14.88
CA LEU A 343 0.74 -26.08 14.63
C LEU A 343 1.97 -27.00 14.51
N PRO A 344 2.63 -27.08 13.34
CA PRO A 344 3.79 -27.94 13.19
C PRO A 344 4.93 -27.50 14.12
N LYS A 345 5.81 -28.44 14.47
CA LYS A 345 6.94 -28.19 15.38
C LYS A 345 8.22 -28.11 14.56
N PHE A 346 9.08 -27.15 14.89
CA PHE A 346 10.45 -27.12 14.39
C PHE A 346 11.30 -28.15 15.14
N THR A 347 12.15 -28.86 14.40
CA THR A 347 13.27 -29.61 14.97
C THR A 347 14.30 -28.65 15.58
N HIS A 348 15.25 -29.19 16.34
CA HIS A 348 16.32 -28.39 16.92
C HIS A 348 17.15 -27.65 15.84
N GLU A 349 17.47 -28.33 14.74
CA GLU A 349 18.24 -27.74 13.64
C GLU A 349 17.45 -26.67 12.89
N GLU A 350 16.15 -26.88 12.63
CA GLU A 350 15.30 -25.86 11.99
C GLU A 350 15.14 -24.62 12.88
N SER A 351 14.97 -24.84 14.19
CA SER A 351 14.89 -23.76 15.18
C SER A 351 16.17 -22.91 15.19
N LYS A 352 17.33 -23.56 15.13
CA LYS A 352 18.65 -22.91 15.04
C LYS A 352 18.82 -22.17 13.71
N LEU A 353 18.35 -22.76 12.61
CA LEU A 353 18.41 -22.16 11.27
C LEU A 353 17.56 -20.88 11.18
N LEU A 354 16.36 -20.89 11.78
CA LEU A 354 15.44 -19.75 11.80
C LEU A 354 15.94 -18.57 12.63
N LYS A 355 16.57 -18.86 13.78
CA LYS A 355 16.97 -17.82 14.73
C LYS A 355 18.03 -16.89 14.13
N GLY A 356 17.64 -15.63 13.92
CA GLY A 356 18.49 -14.60 13.33
C GLY A 356 18.66 -14.72 11.81
N SER A 357 17.77 -15.43 11.12
CA SER A 357 17.77 -15.61 9.65
C SER A 357 17.35 -14.35 8.87
N TYR A 358 17.79 -13.16 9.29
CA TYR A 358 17.55 -11.92 8.55
C TYR A 358 18.61 -10.87 8.91
N ASP A 359 18.96 -10.02 7.96
CA ASP A 359 19.83 -8.86 8.16
C ASP A 359 18.99 -7.59 8.42
N PHE A 360 17.79 -7.56 7.85
CA PHE A 360 16.77 -6.54 8.07
C PHE A 360 15.38 -7.18 8.09
N HIS A 361 14.39 -6.46 8.59
CA HIS A 361 13.00 -6.86 8.56
C HIS A 361 12.15 -5.85 7.75
N GLY A 362 11.40 -6.35 6.77
CA GLY A 362 10.43 -5.55 6.01
C GLY A 362 9.09 -5.50 6.74
N VAL A 363 8.51 -4.32 6.87
CA VAL A 363 7.19 -4.11 7.46
C VAL A 363 6.26 -3.51 6.41
N ASN A 364 5.17 -4.22 6.13
CA ASN A 364 4.04 -3.68 5.40
C ASN A 364 3.00 -3.18 6.41
N TYR A 365 2.62 -1.91 6.31
CA TYR A 365 1.65 -1.31 7.22
C TYR A 365 0.67 -0.44 6.45
N TYR A 366 -0.62 -0.62 6.74
CA TYR A 366 -1.69 0.11 6.05
C TYR A 366 -2.72 0.70 7.02
N THR A 367 -3.16 -0.08 8.01
CA THR A 367 -4.33 0.24 8.84
C THR A 367 -4.18 -0.24 10.30
N ALA A 368 -5.23 -0.02 11.09
CA ALA A 368 -5.39 -0.55 12.43
C ALA A 368 -6.80 -1.12 12.62
N MET A 369 -6.96 -2.00 13.60
CA MET A 369 -8.25 -2.60 13.96
C MET A 369 -8.48 -2.52 15.47
N TYR A 370 -9.74 -2.40 15.88
CA TYR A 370 -10.12 -2.64 17.28
C TYR A 370 -10.23 -4.15 17.52
N ALA A 371 -9.64 -4.62 18.61
CA ALA A 371 -9.68 -6.01 19.03
C ALA A 371 -10.48 -6.15 20.34
N SER A 372 -11.57 -6.91 20.30
CA SER A 372 -12.31 -7.33 21.50
C SER A 372 -12.12 -8.81 21.76
N HIS A 373 -12.17 -9.23 23.03
CA HIS A 373 -12.11 -10.64 23.36
C HIS A 373 -13.37 -11.37 22.88
N SER A 374 -13.17 -12.44 22.12
CA SER A 374 -14.25 -13.38 21.80
C SER A 374 -14.31 -14.48 22.85
N SER A 375 -15.46 -14.63 23.50
CA SER A 375 -15.73 -15.69 24.49
C SER A 375 -16.14 -17.01 23.85
N ASN A 376 -16.31 -17.04 22.52
CA ASN A 376 -16.65 -18.24 21.78
C ASN A 376 -15.36 -19.04 21.50
N PRO A 377 -15.14 -20.20 22.15
CA PRO A 377 -13.96 -21.01 21.87
C PRO A 377 -13.99 -21.52 20.42
N PRO A 378 -12.83 -21.81 19.80
CA PRO A 378 -12.81 -22.42 18.48
C PRO A 378 -13.57 -23.74 18.55
N ASN A 379 -14.57 -23.90 17.68
CA ASN A 379 -15.31 -25.14 17.62
C ASN A 379 -14.34 -26.27 17.25
N LYS A 380 -14.20 -27.28 18.10
CA LYS A 380 -13.26 -28.39 17.85
C LYS A 380 -13.56 -29.15 16.57
N THR A 381 -14.82 -29.18 16.11
CA THR A 381 -15.20 -29.81 14.83
C THR A 381 -15.10 -28.86 13.64
N HIS A 382 -15.04 -27.55 13.88
CA HIS A 382 -14.94 -26.49 12.87
C HIS A 382 -13.78 -25.56 13.21
N ALA A 383 -12.60 -26.16 13.42
CA ALA A 383 -11.39 -25.42 13.74
C ALA A 383 -10.95 -24.61 12.50
N ARG A 384 -10.57 -23.35 12.70
CA ARG A 384 -10.06 -22.49 11.63
C ARG A 384 -9.16 -21.38 12.15
N TYR A 385 -8.19 -20.98 11.34
CA TYR A 385 -7.17 -20.00 11.72
C TYR A 385 -7.76 -18.70 12.30
N ILE A 386 -8.77 -18.10 11.63
CA ILE A 386 -9.30 -16.79 12.05
C ILE A 386 -10.04 -16.81 13.39
N THR A 387 -10.39 -17.99 13.91
CA THR A 387 -11.02 -18.12 15.24
C THR A 387 -10.02 -18.45 16.34
N ASP A 388 -8.82 -18.92 16.00
CA ASP A 388 -7.85 -19.42 16.97
C ASP A 388 -7.22 -18.32 17.83
N TYR A 389 -7.21 -17.06 17.40
CA TYR A 389 -6.72 -15.96 18.25
C TYR A 389 -7.74 -15.42 19.25
N LEU A 390 -8.99 -15.94 19.25
CA LEU A 390 -10.05 -15.63 20.22
C LEU A 390 -10.31 -14.13 20.38
N ALA A 391 -10.39 -13.42 19.26
CA ALA A 391 -10.71 -11.99 19.23
C ALA A 391 -11.59 -11.66 18.02
N ASP A 392 -12.45 -10.66 18.20
CA ASP A 392 -13.15 -10.03 17.08
C ASP A 392 -12.37 -8.78 16.67
N LEU A 393 -12.07 -8.67 15.37
CA LEU A 393 -11.36 -7.54 14.80
C LEU A 393 -12.33 -6.70 14.00
N ILE A 394 -12.57 -5.46 14.44
CA ILE A 394 -13.52 -4.56 13.78
C ILE A 394 -12.93 -3.16 13.58
N ALA A 395 -13.38 -2.47 12.54
CA ALA A 395 -12.93 -1.11 12.23
C ALA A 395 -13.65 -0.04 13.08
N THR A 396 -14.75 -0.37 13.75
CA THR A 396 -15.58 0.60 14.48
C THR A 396 -15.55 0.42 15.99
N ARG A 397 -15.62 1.52 16.73
CA ARG A 397 -15.92 1.53 18.17
C ARG A 397 -17.08 2.47 18.42
N GLN A 398 -18.17 1.96 19.01
CA GLN A 398 -19.41 2.74 19.23
C GLN A 398 -19.97 3.38 17.94
N GLY A 399 -19.90 2.64 16.82
CA GLY A 399 -20.35 3.11 15.50
C GLY A 399 -19.43 4.14 14.82
N VAL A 400 -18.23 4.36 15.38
CA VAL A 400 -17.25 5.34 14.89
C VAL A 400 -16.04 4.60 14.30
N LEU A 401 -15.68 4.92 13.05
CA LEU A 401 -14.54 4.31 12.37
C LEU A 401 -13.21 4.69 13.03
N ILE A 402 -12.26 3.76 13.04
CA ILE A 402 -10.92 3.93 13.60
C ILE A 402 -10.10 5.00 12.89
N GLY A 403 -10.38 5.22 11.60
CA GLY A 403 -9.72 6.20 10.73
C GLY A 403 -10.59 6.60 9.54
N GLU A 404 -10.11 7.57 8.76
CA GLU A 404 -10.72 7.96 7.48
C GLU A 404 -10.64 6.76 6.51
N GLU A 405 -11.78 6.36 5.94
CA GLU A 405 -11.90 5.21 5.04
C GLU A 405 -11.33 5.53 3.65
N ALA A 406 -10.65 4.55 3.04
CA ALA A 406 -10.06 4.65 1.71
C ALA A 406 -11.01 4.09 0.63
N GLY A 407 -10.49 3.79 -0.58
CA GLY A 407 -11.27 3.11 -1.61
C GLY A 407 -11.67 1.69 -1.20
N SER A 408 -10.77 0.98 -0.52
CA SER A 408 -11.02 -0.34 0.04
C SER A 408 -11.66 -0.25 1.43
N ASN A 409 -12.73 -1.03 1.64
CA ASN A 409 -13.49 -1.10 2.89
C ASN A 409 -12.69 -1.61 4.11
N TRP A 410 -11.55 -2.26 3.89
CA TRP A 410 -10.68 -2.76 4.95
C TRP A 410 -9.66 -1.71 5.40
N LEU A 411 -9.41 -0.69 4.58
CA LEU A 411 -8.34 0.28 4.76
C LEU A 411 -8.85 1.58 5.40
N HIS A 412 -8.43 1.80 6.64
CA HIS A 412 -8.77 3.00 7.41
C HIS A 412 -7.48 3.69 7.85
N SER A 413 -7.29 4.95 7.47
CA SER A 413 -6.05 5.68 7.74
C SER A 413 -5.83 5.89 9.23
N TYR A 414 -4.86 5.17 9.81
CA TYR A 414 -4.52 5.24 11.24
C TYR A 414 -3.00 5.40 11.47
N PRO A 415 -2.40 6.54 11.13
CA PRO A 415 -0.94 6.72 11.07
C PRO A 415 -0.20 6.49 12.41
N LYS A 416 -0.84 6.74 13.55
CA LYS A 416 -0.25 6.44 14.86
C LYS A 416 -0.05 4.93 15.10
N GLY A 417 -0.79 4.07 14.41
CA GLY A 417 -0.62 2.62 14.50
C GLY A 417 0.74 2.17 13.98
N LEU A 418 1.27 2.81 12.93
CA LEU A 418 2.63 2.56 12.43
C LEU A 418 3.67 2.81 13.53
N TRP A 419 3.57 3.96 14.20
CA TRP A 419 4.46 4.31 15.31
C TRP A 419 4.36 3.29 16.46
N HIS A 420 3.15 2.89 16.85
CA HIS A 420 2.95 1.90 17.90
C HIS A 420 3.49 0.52 17.51
N LEU A 421 3.28 0.07 16.27
CA LEU A 421 3.83 -1.16 15.74
C LEU A 421 5.35 -1.14 15.80
N LEU A 422 5.99 -0.10 15.27
CA LEU A 422 7.44 0.04 15.25
C LEU A 422 8.06 0.03 16.66
N LEU A 423 7.43 0.71 17.62
CA LEU A 423 7.83 0.66 19.02
C LEU A 423 7.62 -0.71 19.66
N TYR A 424 6.56 -1.43 19.28
CA TYR A 424 6.33 -2.80 19.70
C TYR A 424 7.42 -3.73 19.16
N VAL A 425 7.79 -3.59 17.87
CA VAL A 425 8.87 -4.35 17.25
C VAL A 425 10.20 -4.06 17.95
N GLN A 426 10.50 -2.79 18.21
CA GLN A 426 11.68 -2.37 18.94
C GLN A 426 11.82 -3.08 20.28
N ARG A 427 10.77 -3.06 21.10
CA ARG A 427 10.78 -3.62 22.46
C ARG A 427 10.72 -5.14 22.49
N LYS A 428 9.91 -5.74 21.62
CA LYS A 428 9.65 -7.18 21.65
C LYS A 428 10.67 -8.00 20.87
N TYR A 429 11.27 -7.46 19.81
CA TYR A 429 12.08 -8.24 18.86
C TYR A 429 13.52 -7.75 18.75
N ASN A 430 14.08 -7.21 19.83
CA ASN A 430 15.48 -6.77 19.92
C ASN A 430 15.85 -5.65 18.91
N ASN A 431 14.90 -4.75 18.63
CA ASN A 431 15.09 -3.57 17.77
C ASN A 431 15.84 -3.87 16.46
N PRO A 432 15.32 -4.71 15.55
CA PRO A 432 16.00 -5.07 14.30
C PRO A 432 16.15 -3.84 13.38
N VAL A 433 16.97 -3.96 12.34
CA VAL A 433 16.96 -2.99 11.23
C VAL A 433 15.65 -3.16 10.47
N ILE A 434 14.93 -2.08 10.22
CA ILE A 434 13.59 -2.11 9.59
C ILE A 434 13.60 -1.32 8.28
N TYR A 435 12.91 -1.84 7.27
CA TYR A 435 12.43 -1.08 6.12
C TYR A 435 10.90 -1.11 6.11
N ILE A 436 10.25 0.03 5.90
CA ILE A 436 8.82 0.04 5.58
C ILE A 436 8.73 -0.34 4.10
N THR A 437 8.38 -1.58 3.81
CA THR A 437 8.42 -2.16 2.46
C THR A 437 7.13 -1.93 1.67
N GLU A 438 6.04 -1.63 2.38
CA GLU A 438 4.80 -1.09 1.83
C GLU A 438 4.11 -0.19 2.85
N ASN A 439 3.65 0.96 2.37
CA ASN A 439 2.66 1.80 3.01
C ASN A 439 1.93 2.58 1.91
N GLY A 440 0.61 2.61 1.96
CA GLY A 440 -0.17 3.11 0.84
C GLY A 440 -1.63 3.27 1.14
N VAL A 441 -2.33 3.92 0.23
CA VAL A 441 -3.78 4.09 0.28
C VAL A 441 -4.33 4.09 -1.13
N ASP A 442 -5.55 3.57 -1.27
CA ASP A 442 -6.27 3.50 -2.53
C ASP A 442 -7.43 4.48 -2.61
N GLU A 443 -7.87 4.71 -3.85
CA GLU A 443 -9.16 5.30 -4.17
C GLU A 443 -9.97 4.36 -5.06
N ILE A 444 -11.29 4.55 -5.07
CA ILE A 444 -12.18 3.87 -6.01
C ILE A 444 -11.82 4.30 -7.44
N ASN A 445 -11.72 3.34 -8.35
CA ASN A 445 -11.62 3.59 -9.77
C ASN A 445 -12.99 4.05 -10.31
N ASP A 446 -13.17 5.36 -10.42
CA ASP A 446 -14.37 5.97 -11.00
C ASP A 446 -14.13 6.39 -12.45
N ALA A 447 -14.62 5.56 -13.39
CA ALA A 447 -14.51 5.80 -14.81
C ALA A 447 -15.32 7.01 -15.31
N SER A 448 -16.19 7.60 -14.47
CA SER A 448 -16.95 8.80 -14.82
C SER A 448 -16.17 10.10 -14.61
N LEU A 449 -15.05 10.05 -13.87
CA LEU A 449 -14.24 11.23 -13.60
C LEU A 449 -13.37 11.61 -14.82
N PRO A 450 -13.32 12.90 -15.20
CA PRO A 450 -12.31 13.40 -16.11
C PRO A 450 -10.90 13.12 -15.57
N LEU A 451 -9.95 12.82 -16.47
CA LEU A 451 -8.57 12.50 -16.09
C LEU A 451 -7.97 13.54 -15.15
N GLU A 452 -8.14 14.84 -15.43
CA GLU A 452 -7.62 15.93 -14.58
C GLU A 452 -8.07 15.84 -13.13
N GLN A 453 -9.30 15.37 -12.87
CA GLN A 453 -9.84 15.16 -11.53
C GLN A 453 -9.34 13.85 -10.92
N ALA A 454 -9.25 12.77 -11.71
CA ALA A 454 -8.69 11.50 -11.26
C ALA A 454 -7.21 11.60 -10.83
N LEU A 455 -6.48 12.61 -11.33
CA LEU A 455 -5.10 12.92 -10.92
C LEU A 455 -5.01 13.71 -9.61
N GLN A 456 -6.12 14.25 -9.08
CA GLN A 456 -6.15 15.00 -7.81
C GLN A 456 -6.40 14.06 -6.62
N ASP A 457 -5.34 13.51 -6.05
CA ASP A 457 -5.40 12.51 -4.98
C ASP A 457 -4.96 13.06 -3.61
N ASP A 458 -5.59 14.16 -3.18
CA ASP A 458 -5.29 14.85 -1.91
C ASP A 458 -5.30 13.92 -0.69
N PHE A 459 -6.17 12.90 -0.68
CA PHE A 459 -6.22 11.94 0.43
C PHE A 459 -4.93 11.13 0.52
N ARG A 460 -4.35 10.69 -0.60
CA ARG A 460 -3.07 9.99 -0.65
C ARG A 460 -1.94 10.86 -0.11
N ILE A 461 -1.91 12.15 -0.47
CA ILE A 461 -0.92 13.11 0.05
C ILE A 461 -1.04 13.24 1.57
N ARG A 462 -2.26 13.44 2.10
CA ARG A 462 -2.50 13.53 3.55
C ARG A 462 -2.13 12.23 4.27
N TYR A 463 -2.43 11.08 3.66
CA TYR A 463 -2.09 9.76 4.20
C TYR A 463 -0.57 9.64 4.37
N TYR A 464 0.20 9.83 3.31
CA TYR A 464 1.66 9.71 3.35
C TYR A 464 2.31 10.70 4.30
N TYR A 465 1.89 11.98 4.24
CA TYR A 465 2.43 13.00 5.12
C TYR A 465 2.29 12.62 6.60
N ARG A 466 1.09 12.16 7.02
CA ARG A 466 0.85 11.74 8.41
C ARG A 466 1.63 10.49 8.78
N HIS A 467 1.70 9.47 7.91
CA HIS A 467 2.46 8.24 8.19
C HIS A 467 3.96 8.54 8.32
N LEU A 468 4.52 9.36 7.44
CA LEU A 468 5.92 9.77 7.50
C LEU A 468 6.25 10.61 8.74
N GLN A 469 5.32 11.43 9.23
CA GLN A 469 5.49 12.14 10.51
C GLN A 469 5.61 11.17 11.70
N PHE A 470 4.76 10.14 11.75
CA PHE A 470 4.81 9.11 12.78
C PHE A 470 6.01 8.17 12.62
N LEU A 471 6.46 7.93 11.38
CA LEU A 471 7.69 7.20 11.10
C LEU A 471 8.92 7.95 11.63
N ARG A 472 9.01 9.26 11.34
CA ARG A 472 10.05 10.13 11.90
C ARG A 472 10.02 10.13 13.42
N LYS A 473 8.82 10.14 14.02
CA LYS A 473 8.65 10.02 15.48
C LYS A 473 9.20 8.69 16.01
N ALA A 474 8.96 7.57 15.31
CA ALA A 474 9.51 6.26 15.68
C ALA A 474 11.04 6.26 15.63
N ILE A 475 11.63 6.82 14.57
CA ILE A 475 13.09 6.96 14.42
C ILE A 475 13.67 7.81 15.56
N LYS A 476 13.05 8.94 15.90
CA LYS A 476 13.43 9.76 17.06
C LYS A 476 13.30 9.02 18.40
N ASN A 477 12.48 7.97 18.47
CA ASN A 477 12.36 7.09 19.64
C ASN A 477 13.33 5.88 19.57
N GLY A 478 14.33 5.91 18.69
CA GLY A 478 15.40 4.91 18.62
C GLY A 478 15.04 3.66 17.81
N VAL A 479 13.93 3.65 17.08
CA VAL A 479 13.62 2.54 16.15
C VAL A 479 14.58 2.63 14.96
N ARG A 480 15.23 1.52 14.60
CA ARG A 480 16.23 1.48 13.52
C ARG A 480 15.60 1.33 12.12
N VAL A 481 14.80 2.30 11.69
CA VAL A 481 14.26 2.31 10.32
C VAL A 481 15.26 2.91 9.34
N ARG A 482 15.47 2.26 8.19
CA ARG A 482 16.45 2.64 7.16
C ARG A 482 15.84 3.01 5.82
N GLY A 483 14.56 2.72 5.59
CA GLY A 483 13.91 3.17 4.37
C GLY A 483 12.39 3.02 4.39
N PHE A 484 11.77 3.61 3.37
CA PHE A 484 10.34 3.67 3.15
C PHE A 484 10.01 3.46 1.67
N TYR A 485 9.14 2.50 1.39
CA TYR A 485 8.63 2.19 0.06
C TYR A 485 7.13 2.43 0.02
N GLY A 486 6.71 3.40 -0.80
CA GLY A 486 5.30 3.69 -1.02
C GLY A 486 4.64 2.63 -1.91
N TRP A 487 3.54 2.06 -1.45
CA TRP A 487 2.64 1.21 -2.24
C TRP A 487 1.56 2.08 -2.89
N SER A 488 1.57 2.33 -4.21
CA SER A 488 2.43 1.71 -5.24
C SER A 488 3.00 2.73 -6.22
N LEU A 489 4.01 2.33 -7.00
CA LEU A 489 4.57 3.18 -8.07
C LEU A 489 3.48 3.61 -9.07
N ILE A 490 2.71 2.64 -9.54
CA ILE A 490 1.67 2.79 -10.55
C ILE A 490 0.40 2.07 -10.10
N ASP A 491 -0.75 2.50 -10.64
CA ASP A 491 -1.99 1.74 -10.51
C ASP A 491 -1.80 0.34 -11.13
N ASN A 492 -2.39 -0.67 -10.50
CA ASN A 492 -2.08 -2.07 -10.77
C ASN A 492 -3.29 -2.97 -10.48
N PHE A 493 -3.14 -4.27 -10.73
CA PHE A 493 -4.17 -5.26 -10.42
C PHE A 493 -4.19 -5.59 -8.92
N GLU A 494 -5.22 -5.16 -8.19
CA GLU A 494 -5.36 -5.34 -6.75
C GLU A 494 -6.09 -6.65 -6.40
N TRP A 495 -5.48 -7.77 -6.80
CA TRP A 495 -5.91 -9.12 -6.42
C TRP A 495 -7.41 -9.36 -6.70
N LEU A 496 -8.21 -9.61 -5.66
CA LEU A 496 -9.66 -9.87 -5.78
C LEU A 496 -10.47 -8.63 -6.18
N ASN A 497 -9.96 -7.43 -5.89
CA ASN A 497 -10.60 -6.18 -6.28
C ASN A 497 -10.29 -5.82 -7.74
N GLY A 498 -9.42 -6.57 -8.42
CA GLY A 498 -9.08 -6.32 -9.81
C GLY A 498 -8.57 -4.90 -10.01
N TYR A 499 -9.21 -4.17 -10.93
CA TYR A 499 -8.91 -2.76 -11.21
C TYR A 499 -9.96 -1.79 -10.64
N SER A 500 -10.78 -2.22 -9.67
CA SER A 500 -11.83 -1.39 -9.07
C SER A 500 -11.29 -0.34 -8.09
N VAL A 501 -10.04 -0.47 -7.66
CA VAL A 501 -9.33 0.47 -6.81
C VAL A 501 -7.95 0.78 -7.36
N ARG A 502 -7.38 1.92 -6.97
CA ARG A 502 -6.13 2.47 -7.50
C ARG A 502 -5.19 2.86 -6.36
N PHE A 503 -4.03 2.21 -6.25
CA PHE A 503 -3.00 2.50 -5.22
C PHE A 503 -1.87 3.42 -5.69
N GLY A 504 -1.73 3.64 -7.00
CA GLY A 504 -0.52 4.21 -7.58
C GLY A 504 -0.33 5.69 -7.31
N PHE A 505 0.92 6.11 -7.15
CA PHE A 505 1.33 7.52 -7.33
C PHE A 505 1.13 7.98 -8.77
N ASN A 506 1.18 7.06 -9.72
CA ASN A 506 1.03 7.34 -11.15
C ASN A 506 -0.18 6.55 -11.67
N PHE A 507 -1.14 7.29 -12.21
CA PHE A 507 -2.36 6.75 -12.82
C PHE A 507 -2.01 5.95 -14.07
N VAL A 508 -2.65 4.79 -14.24
CA VAL A 508 -2.58 4.00 -15.47
C VAL A 508 -3.95 4.05 -16.15
N ASP A 509 -3.98 4.61 -17.35
CA ASP A 509 -5.16 4.49 -18.23
C ASP A 509 -5.19 3.06 -18.76
N TYR A 510 -6.05 2.20 -18.22
CA TYR A 510 -6.10 0.79 -18.62
C TYR A 510 -6.55 0.56 -20.07
N ASN A 511 -7.09 1.57 -20.76
CA ASN A 511 -7.42 1.47 -22.19
C ASN A 511 -6.21 1.71 -23.09
N THR A 512 -5.32 2.63 -22.70
CA THR A 512 -4.17 3.06 -23.52
C THR A 512 -2.82 2.66 -22.94
N LEU A 513 -2.81 2.15 -21.71
CA LEU A 513 -1.66 1.83 -20.88
C LEU A 513 -0.71 3.01 -20.66
N LYS A 514 -1.19 4.24 -20.83
CA LYS A 514 -0.43 5.47 -20.56
C LYS A 514 -0.34 5.73 -19.06
N ARG A 515 0.83 6.17 -18.63
CA ARG A 515 1.06 6.61 -17.24
C ARG A 515 0.92 8.12 -17.12
N HIS A 516 0.17 8.57 -16.13
CA HIS A 516 -0.04 9.98 -15.80
C HIS A 516 0.31 10.21 -14.33
N ARG A 517 1.20 11.16 -14.04
CA ARG A 517 1.57 11.46 -12.65
C ARG A 517 0.38 12.07 -11.91
N LYS A 518 0.00 11.50 -10.77
CA LYS A 518 -0.99 12.11 -9.87
C LYS A 518 -0.32 13.22 -9.05
N LEU A 519 -1.11 14.07 -8.40
CA LEU A 519 -0.59 15.13 -7.55
C LEU A 519 0.35 14.57 -6.46
N SER A 520 0.03 13.41 -5.89
CA SER A 520 0.88 12.71 -4.95
C SER A 520 2.26 12.32 -5.50
N SER A 521 2.41 12.03 -6.79
CA SER A 521 3.71 11.75 -7.43
C SER A 521 4.59 13.01 -7.45
N TYR A 522 4.01 14.17 -7.74
CA TYR A 522 4.69 15.45 -7.63
C TYR A 522 5.03 15.78 -6.18
N CYS A 523 4.07 15.62 -5.26
CA CYS A 523 4.26 15.86 -3.84
C CYS A 523 5.25 14.90 -3.20
N PHE A 524 5.35 13.64 -3.63
CA PHE A 524 6.35 12.71 -3.12
C PHE A 524 7.74 13.18 -3.55
N SER A 525 7.90 13.60 -4.81
CA SER A 525 9.13 14.20 -5.33
C SER A 525 9.56 15.47 -4.58
N THR A 526 8.61 16.34 -4.18
CA THR A 526 8.88 17.60 -3.44
C THR A 526 8.85 17.46 -1.92
N CYS A 527 8.10 16.54 -1.33
CA CYS A 527 8.31 16.13 0.05
C CYS A 527 9.70 15.48 0.19
N ILE A 528 10.22 14.94 -0.91
CA ILE A 528 11.61 14.52 -1.00
C ILE A 528 12.55 15.72 -1.25
N PHE A 529 12.07 16.83 -1.83
CA PHE A 529 12.86 18.03 -2.13
C PHE A 529 12.19 19.36 -1.76
N GLN A 530 12.79 20.07 -0.79
CA GLN A 530 12.40 21.43 -0.40
C GLN A 530 12.22 22.36 -1.62
N LEU A 531 11.01 22.87 -1.86
CA LEU A 531 10.89 24.22 -2.38
C LEU A 531 10.91 25.16 -1.19
N ARG A 532 12.03 25.88 -1.03
CA ARG A 532 12.01 27.17 -0.33
C ARG A 532 11.20 28.10 -1.22
N LEU A 533 9.91 28.25 -0.94
CA LEU A 533 9.29 29.54 -1.14
C LEU A 533 9.35 30.24 0.21
N ASN A 534 10.46 30.92 0.46
CA ASN A 534 10.47 32.02 1.42
C ASN A 534 9.45 33.04 0.86
N ILE A 535 8.21 32.99 1.33
CA ILE A 535 7.39 34.20 1.40
C ILE A 535 7.82 34.93 2.67
N GLU A 536 9.09 35.35 2.69
CA GLU A 536 9.51 36.50 3.47
C GLU A 536 9.82 37.57 2.43
N GLY A 537 8.76 38.22 1.95
CA GLY A 537 8.86 39.54 1.36
C GLY A 537 9.24 40.54 2.46
N GLY A 538 10.47 40.41 2.97
CA GLY A 538 11.16 41.54 3.56
C GLY A 538 11.60 42.43 2.40
N TRP A 539 11.08 43.64 2.37
CA TRP A 539 11.59 44.68 1.47
C TRP A 539 13.07 44.91 1.78
N ASN A 540 13.97 44.50 0.88
CA ASN A 540 15.30 45.09 0.83
C ASN A 540 15.16 46.45 0.14
N ALA A 541 15.66 47.49 0.79
CA ALA A 541 15.48 48.90 0.42
C ALA A 541 16.13 49.33 -0.92
N ASP A 542 16.73 48.41 -1.69
CA ASP A 542 17.68 48.78 -2.75
C ASP A 542 17.31 48.28 -4.17
N GLY A 543 16.05 47.87 -4.40
CA GLY A 543 15.40 47.96 -5.72
C GLY A 543 16.10 47.39 -6.97
N LYS A 544 17.00 46.40 -6.88
CA LYS A 544 17.68 45.83 -8.05
C LYS A 544 17.94 44.32 -7.93
N GLY A 545 17.17 43.52 -8.67
CA GLY A 545 17.44 42.10 -8.89
C GLY A 545 16.22 41.33 -9.40
N LEU A 546 16.02 41.26 -10.73
CA LEU A 546 15.06 40.36 -11.37
C LEU A 546 15.75 39.01 -11.63
N VAL A 547 15.30 37.95 -10.96
CA VAL A 547 15.61 36.57 -11.34
C VAL A 547 14.55 36.12 -12.33
N GLU A 548 14.94 35.79 -13.56
CA GLU A 548 14.03 35.23 -14.57
C GLU A 548 13.52 33.85 -14.13
N MET A 549 12.20 33.71 -14.04
CA MET A 549 11.53 32.44 -13.78
C MET A 549 11.42 31.58 -15.05
N SER A 550 11.60 30.26 -14.93
CA SER A 550 11.36 29.33 -16.04
C SER A 550 9.87 29.27 -16.42
N ALA A 551 9.55 28.75 -17.62
CA ALA A 551 8.17 28.60 -18.09
C ALA A 551 7.34 27.66 -17.18
N GLU A 552 7.96 26.61 -16.62
CA GLU A 552 7.33 25.71 -15.64
C GLU A 552 7.00 26.42 -14.31
N GLN A 553 7.88 27.30 -13.84
CA GLN A 553 7.63 28.09 -12.63
C GLN A 553 6.49 29.09 -12.82
N ARG A 554 6.33 29.65 -14.03
CA ARG A 554 5.21 30.54 -14.38
C ARG A 554 3.87 29.79 -14.46
N SER A 555 3.88 28.56 -14.97
CA SER A 555 2.71 27.67 -15.02
C SER A 555 2.18 27.36 -13.61
N LEU A 556 3.06 26.94 -12.70
CA LEU A 556 2.70 26.60 -11.31
C LEU A 556 2.20 27.82 -10.52
N LEU A 557 2.85 28.99 -10.70
CA LEU A 557 2.41 30.23 -10.07
C LEU A 557 1.02 30.66 -10.56
N SER A 558 0.71 30.46 -11.85
CA SER A 558 -0.59 30.84 -12.43
C SER A 558 -1.75 29.98 -11.89
N MET A 559 -1.51 28.69 -11.65
CA MET A 559 -2.50 27.78 -11.06
C MET A 559 -2.74 28.08 -9.58
N GLU A 560 -1.69 28.39 -8.82
CA GLU A 560 -1.83 28.76 -7.41
C GLU A 560 -2.45 30.13 -7.22
N ILE A 561 -2.10 31.14 -8.04
CA ILE A 561 -2.73 32.46 -7.98
C ILE A 561 -4.23 32.35 -8.29
N CYS A 562 -4.64 31.55 -9.30
CA CYS A 562 -6.06 31.33 -9.57
C CYS A 562 -6.76 30.62 -8.41
N SER A 563 -6.15 29.58 -7.83
CA SER A 563 -6.69 28.85 -6.67
C SER A 563 -6.82 29.73 -5.43
N LEU A 564 -5.83 30.59 -5.16
CA LEU A 564 -5.86 31.55 -4.06
C LEU A 564 -6.92 32.64 -4.31
N PHE A 565 -7.00 33.19 -5.53
CA PHE A 565 -7.97 34.22 -5.89
C PHE A 565 -9.42 33.73 -5.71
N PHE A 566 -9.71 32.48 -6.10
CA PHE A 566 -11.03 31.88 -5.88
C PHE A 566 -11.33 31.55 -4.41
N ARG A 567 -10.31 31.16 -3.62
CA ARG A 567 -10.49 30.83 -2.20
C ARG A 567 -10.60 32.06 -1.29
N THR A 568 -9.95 33.17 -1.64
CA THR A 568 -9.93 34.39 -0.81
C THR A 568 -11.08 35.34 -1.12
N LEU A 569 -11.56 35.43 -2.39
CA LEU A 569 -12.69 36.28 -2.76
C LEU A 569 -14.06 35.57 -2.69
N GLY A 570 -14.11 34.23 -2.74
CA GLY A 570 -15.35 33.46 -2.58
C GLY A 570 -15.98 33.53 -1.18
N VAL A 571 -15.30 34.13 -0.21
CA VAL A 571 -15.76 34.23 1.20
C VAL A 571 -16.09 35.69 1.60
N VAL A 572 -15.89 36.69 0.73
CA VAL A 572 -16.06 38.12 1.10
C VAL A 572 -17.12 38.87 0.28
N MET A 573 -17.79 38.27 -0.70
CA MET A 573 -18.93 38.92 -1.38
C MET A 573 -20.22 38.12 -1.26
N CYS A 574 -20.81 38.16 -0.07
CA CYS A 574 -22.25 37.95 0.11
C CYS A 574 -22.78 38.98 1.13
N SER A 575 -22.79 40.25 0.71
CA SER A 575 -23.75 41.28 1.13
C SER A 575 -23.36 42.62 0.49
N THR A 576 -24.36 43.34 -0.01
CA THR A 576 -24.31 44.74 -0.50
C THR A 576 -23.52 45.02 -1.79
N MET A 577 -24.18 44.94 -2.94
CA MET A 577 -24.62 46.13 -3.72
C MET A 577 -25.05 45.73 -5.14
N THR A 578 -26.27 46.12 -5.46
CA THR A 578 -26.93 46.14 -6.76
C THR A 578 -26.21 47.01 -7.79
N ASN A 579 -26.25 46.57 -9.06
CA ASN A 579 -26.18 47.36 -10.29
C ASN A 579 -25.15 48.50 -10.34
N SER A 580 -24.05 48.27 -11.05
CA SER A 580 -23.40 49.17 -12.04
C SER A 580 -21.96 48.71 -12.20
N PHE A 581 -21.59 48.14 -13.35
CA PHE A 581 -20.28 48.27 -14.03
C PHE A 581 -20.18 47.25 -15.17
N PHE A 582 -21.07 47.39 -16.15
CA PHE A 582 -20.80 46.96 -17.52
C PHE A 582 -20.65 48.26 -18.31
N GLN A 583 -19.43 48.76 -18.48
CA GLN A 583 -19.00 49.64 -19.57
C GLN A 583 -17.53 50.01 -19.38
N TYR A 584 -16.78 50.04 -20.49
CA TYR A 584 -15.32 50.18 -20.63
C TYR A 584 -14.55 48.88 -20.31
N LEU A 585 -13.93 48.17 -21.25
CA LEU A 585 -13.10 48.64 -22.36
C LEU A 585 -13.19 47.71 -23.58
N ALA A 586 -13.35 48.33 -24.74
CA ALA A 586 -13.22 47.71 -26.06
C ALA A 586 -11.88 48.12 -26.70
N LYS A 587 -11.20 47.10 -27.25
CA LYS A 587 -10.28 47.08 -28.40
C LYS A 587 -8.84 47.66 -28.30
N PRO A 588 -7.86 46.99 -28.95
CA PRO A 588 -6.45 47.39 -28.98
C PRO A 588 -6.16 48.37 -30.14
N LYS A 589 -5.20 49.28 -29.93
CA LYS A 589 -4.52 50.01 -31.01
C LYS A 589 -3.00 49.94 -30.81
N ARG A 590 -2.30 49.48 -31.86
CA ARG A 590 -0.86 49.66 -32.08
C ARG A 590 -0.56 51.13 -32.36
N THR A 591 0.51 51.64 -31.78
CA THR A 591 1.46 52.56 -32.45
C THR A 591 2.83 52.46 -31.80
N ASP A 592 3.84 52.57 -32.65
CA ASP A 592 5.27 52.54 -32.40
C ASP A 592 5.79 53.68 -31.50
N HIS A 593 7.02 53.43 -31.04
CA HIS A 593 8.00 54.32 -30.39
C HIS A 593 8.06 54.25 -28.87
N GLY A 594 9.22 53.76 -28.43
CA GLY A 594 9.56 53.59 -27.04
C GLY A 594 9.60 54.91 -26.28
N LYS A 595 9.11 54.83 -25.06
CA LYS A 595 9.63 55.47 -23.85
C LYS A 595 8.87 54.89 -22.68
N GLU A 596 9.62 54.55 -21.63
CA GLU A 596 9.15 54.03 -20.37
C GLU A 596 8.06 54.94 -19.78
N CYS A 597 6.96 54.35 -19.30
CA CYS A 597 6.02 55.01 -18.41
C CYS A 597 5.75 54.08 -17.24
N PHE A 598 6.29 54.48 -16.08
CA PHE A 598 5.95 53.96 -14.77
C PHE A 598 4.45 54.18 -14.51
N TRP A 599 3.73 53.12 -14.16
CA TRP A 599 2.43 53.23 -13.51
C TRP A 599 2.60 52.89 -12.03
N ASN A 600 2.45 53.90 -11.17
CA ASN A 600 2.17 53.72 -9.75
C ASN A 600 0.73 53.21 -9.61
N LEU A 601 0.55 52.06 -8.96
CA LEU A 601 -0.75 51.60 -8.47
C LEU A 601 -0.73 51.73 -6.95
N GLN A 602 -1.65 52.53 -6.42
CA GLN A 602 -2.09 52.51 -5.02
C GLN A 602 -2.95 51.27 -4.76
#